data_AF-A0A1F8B9G8-F1
#
_entry.id   AF-A0A1F8B9G8-F1
#
_cell.length_a   1.000
_cell.length_b   1.000
_cell.length_c   1.000
_cell.angle_alpha   90.00
_cell.angle_beta   90.00
_cell.angle_gamma   90.00
#
_symmetry.space_group_name_H-M   'P 1'
#
loop_
_entity.id
_entity.type
_entity.pdbx_description
1 polymer ?
#
loop_
_entity_poly.entity_id
_entity_poly.type
_entity_poly.pdbx_seq_one_letter_code
_entity_poly.pdbx_strand_id
1 'polypeptide(L)'
;MSNSEDTKSYLSLEKLDAYKKARELSKIVWKIYNKLIWEDKKIGGYQFIQSTDSVAANVAEGYGRFHYLDKAKFYSNFANTSRLAARMKRSSEQTLPKEYFAACCEVVYYNARGSLLESLHWLELLDERGKIDKKDKSDYLQCYKSLRPLLNGLIRSVIKQKSS
;
A
#
# COMPACT_ATOMS: atom_id res chain seq x y z
N MET A 1 5.65 -6.39 -26.27
CA MET A 1 7.07 -6.38 -25.85
C MET A 1 7.15 -5.51 -24.60
N SER A 2 7.33 -6.12 -23.43
CA SER A 2 7.38 -5.42 -22.14
C SER A 2 8.71 -4.65 -22.03
N ASN A 3 8.64 -3.36 -21.74
CA ASN A 3 9.77 -2.43 -21.68
C ASN A 3 10.81 -2.85 -20.62
N SER A 4 12.09 -2.80 -20.99
CA SER A 4 13.25 -3.09 -20.15
C SER A 4 13.48 -2.09 -18.99
N GLU A 5 12.73 -0.98 -18.95
CA GLU A 5 12.76 -0.02 -17.85
C GLU A 5 11.87 -0.42 -16.67
N ASP A 6 10.72 -1.05 -16.93
CA ASP A 6 9.79 -1.51 -15.89
C ASP A 6 10.42 -2.62 -15.02
N THR A 7 11.22 -3.48 -15.64
CA THR A 7 11.93 -4.56 -14.95
C THR A 7 13.00 -4.03 -13.99
N LYS A 8 13.66 -2.91 -14.32
CA LYS A 8 14.71 -2.30 -13.49
C LYS A 8 14.15 -1.62 -12.23
N SER A 9 12.95 -1.04 -12.31
CA SER A 9 12.20 -0.51 -11.14
C SER A 9 11.65 -1.62 -10.25
N TYR A 10 11.18 -2.72 -10.83
CA TYR A 10 10.67 -3.84 -10.04
C TYR A 10 11.78 -4.44 -9.15
N LEU A 11 12.99 -4.55 -9.68
CA LEU A 11 14.20 -4.98 -8.95
C LEU A 11 14.59 -4.05 -7.79
N SER A 12 14.17 -2.78 -7.76
CA SER A 12 14.42 -1.86 -6.64
C SER A 12 13.29 -1.85 -5.61
N LEU A 13 12.03 -1.99 -6.06
CA LEU A 13 10.87 -2.18 -5.17
C LEU A 13 10.99 -3.47 -4.35
N GLU A 14 11.47 -4.56 -4.98
CA GLU A 14 11.73 -5.81 -4.27
C GLU A 14 12.78 -5.69 -3.17
N LYS A 15 13.59 -4.63 -3.16
CA LYS A 15 14.54 -4.34 -2.07
C LYS A 15 13.89 -3.59 -0.92
N LEU A 16 12.72 -3.01 -1.11
CA LEU A 16 12.00 -2.28 -0.07
C LEU A 16 11.45 -3.27 0.96
N ASP A 17 11.99 -3.23 2.17
CA ASP A 17 11.61 -4.18 3.23
C ASP A 17 10.12 -4.11 3.58
N ALA A 18 9.51 -2.92 3.48
CA ALA A 18 8.07 -2.75 3.64
C ALA A 18 7.28 -3.56 2.59
N TYR A 19 7.71 -3.54 1.33
CA TYR A 19 7.06 -4.28 0.25
C TYR A 19 7.24 -5.80 0.45
N LYS A 20 8.46 -6.25 0.74
CA LYS A 20 8.74 -7.67 1.03
C LYS A 20 7.86 -8.19 2.17
N LYS A 21 7.78 -7.44 3.28
CA LYS A 21 6.95 -7.80 4.43
C LYS A 21 5.46 -7.77 4.14
N ALA A 22 4.99 -6.83 3.31
CA ALA A 22 3.60 -6.83 2.85
C ALA A 22 3.28 -8.08 1.99
N ARG A 23 4.20 -8.50 1.11
CA ARG A 23 4.05 -9.72 0.31
C ARG A 23 4.15 -10.99 1.16
N GLU A 24 4.97 -11.00 2.21
CA GLU A 24 5.03 -12.08 3.19
C GLU A 24 3.70 -12.20 3.94
N LEU A 25 3.13 -11.09 4.40
CA LEU A 25 1.82 -11.05 5.04
C LEU A 25 0.72 -11.60 4.12
N SER A 26 0.70 -11.16 2.86
CA SER A 26 -0.21 -11.67 1.83
C SER A 26 -0.14 -13.20 1.71
N LYS A 27 1.06 -13.78 1.64
CA LYS A 27 1.23 -15.25 1.60
C LYS A 27 0.66 -15.95 2.84
N ILE A 28 0.80 -15.36 4.03
CA ILE A 28 0.24 -15.91 5.27
C ILE A 28 -1.29 -15.86 5.21
N VAL A 29 -1.87 -14.73 4.84
CA VAL A 29 -3.33 -14.55 4.76
C VAL A 29 -3.96 -15.44 3.71
N TRP A 30 -3.31 -15.62 2.56
CA TRP A 30 -3.77 -16.55 1.53
C TRP A 30 -3.81 -18.01 2.03
N LYS A 31 -2.86 -18.42 2.88
CA LYS A 31 -2.90 -19.75 3.51
C LYS A 31 -4.09 -19.88 4.47
N ILE A 32 -4.34 -18.86 5.29
CA ILE A 32 -5.51 -18.81 6.19
C ILE A 32 -6.80 -18.91 5.37
N TYR A 33 -6.94 -18.05 4.37
CA TYR A 33 -8.11 -18.01 3.50
C TYR A 33 -8.39 -19.37 2.86
N ASN A 34 -7.36 -20.06 2.35
CA ASN A 34 -7.57 -21.36 1.70
C ASN A 34 -8.18 -22.42 2.62
N LYS A 35 -7.90 -22.35 3.93
CA LYS A 35 -8.47 -23.24 4.96
C LYS A 35 -9.94 -22.95 5.30
N LEU A 36 -10.42 -21.74 5.02
CA LEU A 36 -11.79 -21.34 5.33
C LEU A 36 -12.81 -22.09 4.47
N ILE A 37 -13.98 -22.37 5.05
CA ILE A 37 -15.15 -22.84 4.30
C ILE A 37 -15.68 -21.73 3.38
N TRP A 38 -16.48 -22.10 2.39
CA TRP A 38 -16.98 -21.19 1.36
C TRP A 38 -17.73 -19.98 1.93
N GLU A 39 -18.55 -20.18 2.95
CA GLU A 39 -19.34 -19.14 3.59
C GLU A 39 -18.45 -18.09 4.26
N ASP A 40 -17.46 -18.55 5.04
CA ASP A 40 -16.49 -17.67 5.70
C ASP A 40 -15.61 -16.93 4.68
N LYS A 41 -15.23 -17.60 3.58
CA LYS A 41 -14.52 -16.98 2.45
C LYS A 41 -15.33 -15.82 1.85
N LYS A 42 -16.62 -16.02 1.60
CA LYS A 42 -17.49 -15.02 0.96
C LYS A 42 -17.74 -13.80 1.85
N ILE A 43 -17.87 -13.99 3.16
CA ILE A 43 -18.26 -12.92 4.08
C ILE A 43 -17.05 -12.14 4.57
N GLY A 44 -16.13 -12.81 5.28
CA GLY A 44 -14.99 -12.17 5.93
C GLY A 44 -13.66 -12.43 5.21
N GLY A 45 -13.47 -13.63 4.68
CA GLY A 45 -12.21 -14.02 4.05
C GLY A 45 -11.85 -13.18 2.81
N TYR A 46 -12.84 -12.80 2.01
CA TYR A 46 -12.62 -11.95 0.84
C TYR A 46 -12.15 -10.55 1.24
N GLN A 47 -12.80 -9.94 2.23
CA GLN A 47 -12.41 -8.62 2.75
C GLN A 47 -11.02 -8.68 3.42
N PHE A 48 -10.71 -9.80 4.07
CA PHE A 48 -9.40 -10.05 4.66
C PHE A 48 -8.28 -10.10 3.60
N ILE A 49 -8.46 -10.87 2.51
CA ILE A 49 -7.48 -10.91 1.41
C ILE A 49 -7.35 -9.53 0.76
N GLN A 50 -8.47 -8.89 0.42
CA GLN A 50 -8.45 -7.61 -0.29
C GLN A 50 -7.70 -6.54 0.50
N SER A 51 -8.02 -6.40 1.79
CA SER A 51 -7.32 -5.45 2.65
C SER A 51 -5.83 -5.81 2.79
N THR A 52 -5.47 -7.09 2.90
CA THR A 52 -4.07 -7.52 2.97
C THR A 52 -3.28 -7.21 1.69
N ASP A 53 -3.81 -7.59 0.53
CA ASP A 53 -3.13 -7.42 -0.76
C ASP A 53 -3.03 -5.94 -1.16
N SER A 54 -4.01 -5.13 -0.75
CA SER A 54 -4.00 -3.67 -0.87
C SER A 54 -2.78 -3.02 -0.18
N VAL A 55 -2.25 -3.62 0.91
CA VAL A 55 -1.05 -3.08 1.58
C VAL A 55 0.15 -3.07 0.63
N ALA A 56 0.42 -4.21 -0.02
CA ALA A 56 1.55 -4.32 -0.94
C ALA A 56 1.34 -3.47 -2.20
N ALA A 57 0.10 -3.42 -2.71
CA ALA A 57 -0.26 -2.60 -3.86
C ALA A 57 -0.02 -1.10 -3.59
N ASN A 58 -0.48 -0.58 -2.45
CA ASN A 58 -0.25 0.81 -2.07
C ASN A 58 1.24 1.10 -1.81
N VAL A 59 1.99 0.17 -1.22
CA VAL A 59 3.45 0.36 -1.05
C VAL A 59 4.14 0.48 -2.42
N ALA A 60 3.78 -0.37 -3.37
CA ALA A 60 4.32 -0.31 -4.73
C ALA A 60 3.93 0.97 -5.45
N GLU A 61 2.67 1.38 -5.35
CA GLU A 61 2.16 2.62 -5.93
C GLU A 61 2.86 3.86 -5.36
N GLY A 62 2.98 3.93 -4.03
CA GLY A 62 3.67 5.02 -3.35
C GLY A 62 5.15 5.10 -3.73
N TYR A 63 5.81 3.94 -3.84
CA TYR A 63 7.20 3.85 -4.29
C TYR A 63 7.35 4.33 -5.75
N GLY A 64 6.47 3.86 -6.63
CA GLY A 64 6.42 4.26 -8.03
C GLY A 64 6.24 5.77 -8.18
N ARG A 65 5.27 6.37 -7.47
CA ARG A 65 5.03 7.82 -7.49
C ARG A 65 6.18 8.65 -6.91
N PHE A 66 6.91 8.09 -5.95
CA PHE A 66 8.04 8.77 -5.32
C PHE A 66 9.28 8.76 -6.23
N HIS A 67 9.54 7.65 -6.93
CA HIS A 67 10.73 7.50 -7.79
C HIS A 67 10.51 7.92 -9.23
N TYR A 68 9.36 7.61 -9.80
CA TYR A 68 8.93 8.18 -11.07
C TYR A 68 8.27 9.52 -10.78
N LEU A 69 9.08 10.58 -10.87
CA LEU A 69 8.61 11.95 -11.05
C LEU A 69 7.86 12.03 -12.40
N ASP A 70 6.71 11.37 -12.49
CA ASP A 70 5.99 11.19 -13.75
C ASP A 70 5.22 12.47 -14.07
N LYS A 71 5.97 13.46 -14.58
CA LYS A 71 5.53 14.80 -14.98
C LYS A 71 4.41 14.78 -16.03
N ALA A 72 4.17 13.67 -16.74
CA ALA A 72 3.22 13.64 -17.87
C ALA A 72 1.89 12.93 -17.55
N LYS A 73 1.92 11.79 -16.84
CA LYS A 73 0.70 11.01 -16.55
C LYS A 73 -0.08 11.52 -15.33
N PHE A 74 0.57 12.20 -14.38
CA PHE A 74 -0.08 12.70 -13.17
C PHE A 74 -1.12 13.79 -13.48
N TYR A 75 -0.82 14.74 -14.38
CA TYR A 75 -1.72 15.83 -14.72
C TYR A 75 -3.04 15.35 -15.36
N SER A 76 -3.03 14.30 -16.17
CA SER A 76 -4.22 13.85 -16.89
C SER A 76 -5.23 13.14 -15.99
N ASN A 77 -4.76 12.41 -14.98
CA ASN A 77 -5.63 11.68 -14.05
C ASN A 77 -6.09 12.54 -12.86
N PHE A 78 -5.30 13.53 -12.44
CA PHE A 78 -5.62 14.37 -11.26
C PHE A 78 -6.34 15.69 -11.63
N ALA A 79 -6.23 16.16 -12.88
CA ALA A 79 -6.96 17.33 -13.37
C ALA A 79 -8.48 17.18 -13.32
N ASN A 80 -9.00 15.95 -13.24
CA ASN A 80 -10.44 15.68 -13.20
C ASN A 80 -10.99 15.54 -11.77
N THR A 81 -10.15 15.51 -10.74
CA THR A 81 -10.56 15.07 -9.39
C THR A 81 -10.41 16.14 -8.30
N SER A 82 -9.68 17.23 -8.53
CA SER A 82 -9.48 18.24 -7.48
C SER A 82 -9.43 19.69 -8.00
N ARG A 83 -10.08 20.59 -7.25
CA ARG A 83 -10.09 22.06 -7.49
C ARG A 83 -8.68 22.68 -7.50
N LEU A 84 -7.70 22.02 -6.87
CA LEU A 84 -6.29 22.45 -6.83
C LEU A 84 -5.60 22.33 -8.20
N ALA A 85 -5.90 21.28 -8.98
CA ALA A 85 -5.30 21.08 -10.29
C ALA A 85 -5.81 22.11 -11.34
N ALA A 86 -7.08 22.53 -11.23
CA ALA A 86 -7.66 23.58 -12.07
C ALA A 86 -7.06 24.97 -11.80
N ARG A 87 -6.55 25.22 -10.58
CA ARG A 87 -5.91 26.48 -10.20
C ARG A 87 -4.45 26.55 -10.67
N MET A 88 -3.76 25.42 -10.71
CA MET A 88 -2.38 25.32 -11.21
C MET A 88 -2.25 25.49 -12.73
N LYS A 89 -3.28 25.16 -13.53
CA LYS A 89 -3.28 25.41 -15.00
C LYS A 89 -3.19 26.90 -15.40
N ARG A 90 -3.41 27.83 -14.46
CA ARG A 90 -3.40 29.28 -14.73
C ARG A 90 -2.04 29.96 -14.50
N SER A 91 -1.11 29.31 -13.79
CA SER A 91 0.26 29.81 -13.63
C SER A 91 1.13 29.18 -14.70
N SER A 92 1.75 29.99 -15.54
CA SER A 92 2.67 29.61 -16.63
C SER A 92 3.98 28.98 -16.16
N GLU A 93 4.01 28.36 -14.97
CA GLU A 93 5.21 27.84 -14.34
C GLU A 93 5.20 26.30 -14.37
N GLN A 94 6.08 25.78 -15.21
CA GLN A 94 6.08 24.43 -15.74
C GLN A 94 6.78 23.44 -14.80
N THR A 95 6.35 23.31 -13.54
CA THR A 95 6.72 22.20 -12.64
C THR A 95 5.76 22.10 -11.46
N LEU A 96 5.12 20.94 -11.26
CA LEU A 96 4.41 20.63 -10.01
C LEU A 96 5.39 20.72 -8.82
N PRO A 97 5.07 21.47 -7.74
CA PRO A 97 5.96 21.60 -6.59
C PRO A 97 6.23 20.22 -5.95
N LYS A 98 7.47 19.99 -5.51
CA LYS A 98 7.88 18.75 -4.79
C LYS A 98 6.93 18.40 -3.64
N GLU A 99 6.40 19.41 -2.96
CA GLU A 99 5.42 19.30 -1.89
C GLU A 99 4.14 18.55 -2.30
N TYR A 100 3.69 18.73 -3.54
CA TYR A 100 2.47 18.11 -4.05
C TYR A 100 2.67 16.62 -4.31
N PHE A 101 3.80 16.25 -4.93
CA PHE A 101 4.16 14.84 -5.12
C PHE A 101 4.36 14.12 -3.79
N ALA A 102 5.01 14.77 -2.82
CA ALA A 102 5.15 14.25 -1.46
C ALA A 102 3.76 14.04 -0.81
N ALA A 103 2.85 15.02 -0.91
CA ALA A 103 1.49 14.87 -0.38
C ALA A 103 0.71 13.69 -1.02
N CYS A 104 0.89 13.44 -2.32
CA CYS A 104 0.24 12.30 -2.97
C CYS A 104 0.84 10.95 -2.55
N CYS A 105 2.15 10.86 -2.34
CA CYS A 105 2.79 9.65 -1.81
C CYS A 105 2.41 9.41 -0.34
N GLU A 106 2.30 10.48 0.43
CA GLU A 106 1.87 10.47 1.84
C GLU A 106 0.49 9.81 1.97
N VAL A 107 -0.49 10.26 1.17
CA VAL A 107 -1.85 9.69 1.15
C VAL A 107 -1.83 8.18 0.82
N VAL A 108 -1.04 7.76 -0.17
CA VAL A 108 -0.95 6.34 -0.55
C VAL A 108 -0.36 5.48 0.57
N TYR A 109 0.69 5.96 1.25
CA TYR A 109 1.24 5.22 2.39
C TYR A 109 0.30 5.22 3.61
N TYR A 110 -0.52 6.26 3.81
CA TYR A 110 -1.60 6.22 4.79
C TYR A 110 -2.66 5.17 4.42
N ASN A 111 -3.01 5.02 3.14
CA ASN A 111 -3.91 3.97 2.69
C ASN A 111 -3.33 2.58 2.95
N ALA A 112 -2.04 2.36 2.66
CA ALA A 112 -1.35 1.10 3.00
C ALA A 112 -1.47 0.75 4.50
N ARG A 113 -1.29 1.75 5.37
CA ARG A 113 -1.44 1.57 6.82
C ARG A 113 -2.89 1.31 7.23
N GLY A 114 -3.85 1.99 6.60
CA GLY A 114 -5.28 1.77 6.79
C GLY A 114 -5.69 0.34 6.45
N SER A 115 -5.30 -0.13 5.26
CA SER A 115 -5.56 -1.52 4.83
C SER A 115 -4.88 -2.55 5.73
N LEU A 116 -3.70 -2.26 6.30
CA LEU A 116 -3.07 -3.15 7.28
C LEU A 116 -3.87 -3.26 8.59
N LEU A 117 -4.48 -2.17 9.04
CA LEU A 117 -5.35 -2.16 10.23
C LEU A 117 -6.66 -2.90 9.97
N GLU A 118 -7.26 -2.68 8.81
CA GLU A 118 -8.46 -3.41 8.37
C GLU A 118 -8.19 -4.92 8.28
N SER A 119 -7.04 -5.30 7.71
CA SER A 119 -6.58 -6.69 7.69
C SER A 119 -6.44 -7.28 9.10
N LEU A 120 -5.90 -6.52 10.07
CA LEU A 120 -5.83 -6.96 11.47
C LEU A 120 -7.23 -7.16 12.07
N HIS A 121 -8.16 -6.26 11.80
CA HIS A 121 -9.54 -6.39 12.26
C HIS A 121 -10.20 -7.69 11.76
N TRP A 122 -10.00 -8.03 10.47
CA TRP A 122 -10.52 -9.28 9.93
C TRP A 122 -9.89 -10.53 10.54
N LEU A 123 -8.59 -10.50 10.84
CA LEU A 123 -7.93 -11.56 11.59
C LEU A 123 -8.59 -11.76 12.96
N GLU A 124 -8.81 -10.67 13.71
CA GLU A 124 -9.42 -10.72 15.05
C GLU A 124 -10.83 -11.31 15.00
N LEU A 125 -11.68 -10.85 14.07
CA LEU A 125 -13.04 -11.40 13.90
C LEU A 125 -13.05 -12.88 13.53
N LEU A 126 -12.16 -13.32 12.65
CA LEU A 126 -12.08 -14.73 12.24
C LEU A 126 -11.55 -15.60 13.39
N ASP A 127 -10.63 -15.08 14.20
CA ASP A 127 -10.14 -15.77 15.41
C ASP A 127 -11.21 -15.87 16.50
N GLU A 128 -11.94 -14.79 16.78
CA GLU A 128 -13.08 -14.79 17.72
C GLU A 128 -14.16 -15.82 17.35
N ARG A 129 -14.32 -16.07 16.05
CA ARG A 129 -15.25 -17.07 15.50
C ARG A 129 -14.67 -18.47 15.43
N GLY A 130 -13.44 -18.69 15.93
CA GLY A 130 -12.76 -19.98 15.90
C GLY A 130 -12.41 -20.48 14.50
N LYS A 131 -12.21 -19.56 13.54
CA LYS A 131 -11.93 -19.89 12.13
C LYS A 131 -10.45 -19.89 11.79
N ILE A 132 -9.58 -19.54 12.74
CA ILE A 132 -8.13 -19.41 12.55
C ILE A 132 -7.40 -20.24 13.60
N ASP A 133 -6.35 -20.94 13.17
CA ASP A 133 -5.46 -21.67 14.07
C ASP A 133 -4.57 -20.70 14.86
N LYS A 134 -4.28 -21.02 16.13
CA LYS A 134 -3.36 -20.22 16.96
C LYS A 134 -2.01 -19.96 16.28
N LYS A 135 -1.51 -20.94 15.53
CA LYS A 135 -0.26 -20.82 14.76
C LYS A 135 -0.38 -19.76 13.66
N ASP A 136 -1.44 -19.83 12.86
CA ASP A 136 -1.66 -18.88 11.77
C ASP A 136 -1.82 -17.44 12.30
N LYS A 137 -2.54 -17.28 13.42
CA LYS A 137 -2.65 -15.99 14.12
C LYS A 137 -1.27 -15.48 14.56
N SER A 138 -0.45 -16.35 15.15
CA SER A 138 0.90 -15.99 15.61
C SER A 138 1.78 -15.54 14.45
N ASP A 139 1.81 -16.32 13.36
CA ASP A 139 2.57 -16.02 12.14
C ASP A 139 2.14 -14.65 11.56
N TYR A 140 0.82 -14.40 11.47
CA TYR A 140 0.29 -13.11 11.03
C TYR A 140 0.75 -11.96 11.94
N LEU A 141 0.58 -12.10 13.26
CA LEU A 141 0.91 -11.04 14.22
C LEU A 141 2.41 -10.72 14.24
N GLN A 142 3.26 -11.72 14.07
CA GLN A 142 4.71 -11.53 13.94
C GLN A 142 5.02 -10.69 12.69
N CYS A 143 4.42 -11.04 11.55
CA CYS A 143 4.62 -10.28 10.31
C CYS A 143 4.07 -8.85 10.44
N TYR A 144 2.86 -8.67 10.98
CA TYR A 144 2.24 -7.36 11.26
C TYR A 144 3.13 -6.46 12.12
N LYS A 145 3.69 -6.99 13.23
CA LYS A 145 4.58 -6.24 14.14
C LYS A 145 5.84 -5.74 13.42
N SER A 146 6.34 -6.49 12.43
CA SER A 146 7.49 -6.08 11.62
C SER A 146 7.11 -5.09 10.51
N LEU A 147 5.93 -5.23 9.90
CA LEU A 147 5.51 -4.41 8.77
C LEU A 147 5.05 -3.01 9.18
N ARG A 148 4.28 -2.90 10.27
CA ARG A 148 3.76 -1.61 10.77
C ARG A 148 4.82 -0.51 10.96
N PRO A 149 5.97 -0.76 11.62
CA PRO A 149 7.00 0.27 11.76
C PRO A 149 7.65 0.66 10.42
N LEU A 150 7.77 -0.27 9.47
CA LEU A 150 8.29 0.01 8.12
C LEU A 150 7.36 0.96 7.36
N LEU A 151 6.04 0.72 7.38
CA LEU A 151 5.06 1.63 6.78
C LEU A 151 5.12 3.04 7.41
N ASN A 152 5.22 3.12 8.73
CA ASN A 152 5.38 4.41 9.41
C ASN A 152 6.71 5.10 9.05
N GLY A 153 7.77 4.34 8.79
CA GLY A 153 9.04 4.85 8.28
C GLY A 153 8.90 5.52 6.91
N LEU A 154 8.13 4.90 5.99
CA LEU A 154 7.83 5.48 4.68
C LEU A 154 7.06 6.79 4.79
N ILE A 155 6.00 6.82 5.60
CA ILE A 155 5.21 8.04 5.84
C ILE A 155 6.10 9.17 6.35
N ARG A 156 6.93 8.91 7.38
CA ARG A 156 7.85 9.92 7.94
C ARG A 156 8.87 10.41 6.91
N SER A 157 9.40 9.51 6.08
CA SER A 157 10.38 9.86 5.05
C SER A 157 9.79 10.84 4.02
N VAL A 158 8.54 10.61 3.61
CA VAL A 158 7.83 11.51 2.69
C VAL A 158 7.52 12.86 3.34
N ILE A 159 7.02 12.87 4.58
CA ILE A 159 6.74 14.11 5.31
C ILE A 159 8.02 14.96 5.47
N LYS A 160 9.15 14.34 5.82
CA LYS A 160 10.43 15.07 5.95
C LYS A 160 10.82 15.78 4.66
N GLN A 161 10.62 15.13 3.51
CA GLN A 161 10.95 15.71 2.21
C GLN A 161 9.96 16.79 1.74
N LYS A 162 8.73 16.81 2.28
CA LYS A 162 7.79 17.91 2.08
C LYS A 162 8.21 19.18 2.83
N SER A 163 8.93 19.02 3.94
CA SER A 163 9.41 20.12 4.78
C SER A 163 10.85 20.57 4.49
N SER A 164 11.52 19.94 3.52
CA SER A 164 12.92 20.25 3.11
C SER A 164 12.93 20.97 1.77
#